data_AF-A0A930RIZ2-F1
#
_entry.id   AF-A0A930RIZ2-F1
#
_cell.length_a   1.000
_cell.length_b   1.000
_cell.length_c   1.000
_cell.angle_alpha   90.00
_cell.angle_beta   90.00
_cell.angle_gamma   90.00
#
_symmetry.space_group_name_H-M   'P 1'
#
loop_
_entity.id
_entity.type
_entity.pdbx_description
1 polymer ?
#
loop_
_entity_poly.entity_id
_entity_poly.type
_entity_poly.pdbx_seq_one_letter_code
_entity_poly.pdbx_strand_id
1 'polypeptide(L)'
;MRHLTRSAVFLFFTKGRKVLLQKRMNTGFMDGYYDATVSGHIEANESITQAALRETREEIGLEIPSSALSFYTTLHMHFDEHDYFYFYFQVDVEKLPHFEIHNGEPGKIEEFKWFSLSKLPDKISDFNKAALENYQTGNPLSEFGWPQTPEKCSWAYHSQKMMDYHDNEWGVPCHDDQALFERLTLETMQAGLSWSTILNKRENFREAFDQFDIQTVAKYDEAKVQSLLQNEGIIRNQLKIRAAIANAKAILAIQEKYGSFDAFCWSFVDNKPIINEYTTMAEVPAFTPLAEKFRNALLKEGFKFVGPTIVYSFMQSVGMVNDHLTTCPCK
;
A
#
# COMPACT_ATOMS: atom_id res chain seq x y z
N MET A 1 22.31 -25.59 4.22
CA MET A 1 21.40 -26.24 3.25
C MET A 1 21.13 -25.24 2.14
N ARG A 2 21.23 -25.63 0.86
CA ARG A 2 20.78 -24.74 -0.22
C ARG A 2 19.25 -24.73 -0.19
N HIS A 3 18.62 -23.55 -0.18
CA HIS A 3 17.18 -23.45 -0.42
C HIS A 3 16.87 -24.16 -1.74
N LEU A 4 15.97 -25.14 -1.69
CA LEU A 4 15.64 -25.98 -2.82
C LEU A 4 14.46 -25.34 -3.55
N THR A 5 14.76 -24.48 -4.52
CA THR A 5 13.75 -23.92 -5.41
C THR A 5 13.23 -25.04 -6.32
N ARG A 6 11.90 -25.19 -6.39
CA ARG A 6 11.24 -26.16 -7.25
C ARG A 6 10.62 -25.45 -8.44
N SER A 7 10.61 -26.10 -9.59
CA SER A 7 10.03 -25.54 -10.80
C SER A 7 9.09 -26.53 -11.45
N ALA A 8 7.96 -26.01 -11.95
CA ALA A 8 6.94 -26.81 -12.60
C ALA A 8 6.33 -26.02 -13.77
N VAL A 9 5.78 -26.76 -14.73
CA VAL A 9 5.03 -26.21 -15.86
C VAL A 9 3.56 -26.52 -15.68
N PHE A 10 2.72 -25.58 -16.06
CA PHE A 10 1.26 -25.72 -16.03
C PHE A 10 0.72 -25.33 -17.40
N LEU A 11 -0.21 -26.11 -17.95
CA LEU A 11 -0.83 -25.81 -19.23
C LEU A 11 -2.33 -25.71 -19.09
N PHE A 12 -2.88 -24.63 -19.64
CA PHE A 12 -4.30 -24.47 -19.84
C PHE A 12 -4.66 -24.60 -21.30
N PHE A 13 -5.55 -25.55 -21.60
CA PHE A 13 -6.14 -25.69 -22.92
C PHE A 13 -7.40 -24.84 -22.99
N THR A 14 -7.48 -23.97 -23.99
CA THR A 14 -8.61 -23.03 -24.11
C THR A 14 -9.36 -23.22 -25.42
N LYS A 15 -10.66 -22.95 -25.40
CA LYS A 15 -11.53 -22.88 -26.57
C LYS A 15 -12.40 -21.63 -26.47
N GLY A 16 -12.13 -20.61 -27.27
CA GLY A 16 -12.71 -19.28 -27.09
C GLY A 16 -12.53 -18.75 -25.66
N ARG A 17 -13.64 -18.46 -24.96
CA ARG A 17 -13.65 -17.98 -23.56
C ARG A 17 -13.76 -19.08 -22.50
N LYS A 18 -13.41 -20.31 -22.86
CA LYS A 18 -13.44 -21.45 -21.95
C LYS A 18 -12.06 -22.01 -21.72
N VAL A 19 -11.86 -22.60 -20.54
CA VAL A 19 -10.65 -23.32 -20.14
C VAL A 19 -11.00 -24.75 -19.74
N LEU A 20 -10.17 -25.70 -20.14
CA LEU A 20 -10.27 -27.09 -19.72
C LEU A 20 -9.49 -27.27 -18.42
N LEU A 21 -10.12 -27.85 -17.41
CA LEU A 21 -9.48 -28.15 -16.13
C LEU A 21 -9.58 -29.64 -15.85
N GLN A 22 -8.60 -30.17 -15.11
CA GLN A 22 -8.64 -31.53 -14.60
C GLN A 22 -9.03 -31.53 -13.13
N LYS A 23 -9.81 -32.52 -12.68
CA LYS A 23 -10.17 -32.69 -11.27
C LYS A 23 -9.27 -33.75 -10.64
N ARG A 24 -8.56 -33.38 -9.58
CA ARG A 24 -7.57 -34.22 -8.90
C ARG A 24 -8.23 -35.27 -8.00
N MET A 25 -7.66 -36.47 -7.93
CA MET A 25 -8.02 -37.51 -6.96
C MET A 25 -6.77 -38.30 -6.53
N ASN A 26 -6.71 -38.79 -5.29
CA ASN A 26 -5.63 -39.66 -4.79
C ASN A 26 -4.19 -39.14 -5.02
N THR A 27 -3.99 -37.83 -5.07
CA THR A 27 -2.66 -37.22 -5.24
C THR A 27 -2.02 -36.84 -3.92
N GLY A 28 -2.80 -36.81 -2.83
CA GLY A 28 -2.33 -36.33 -1.52
C GLY A 28 -2.24 -34.81 -1.42
N PHE A 29 -2.59 -34.07 -2.49
CA PHE A 29 -2.58 -32.62 -2.53
C PHE A 29 -3.79 -32.10 -3.29
N MET A 30 -4.66 -31.34 -2.60
CA MET A 30 -5.84 -30.71 -3.20
C MET A 30 -6.80 -31.68 -3.93
N ASP A 31 -6.96 -32.90 -3.40
CA ASP A 31 -7.89 -33.88 -3.98
C ASP A 31 -9.33 -33.34 -3.96
N GLY A 32 -10.05 -33.52 -5.06
CA GLY A 32 -11.38 -32.96 -5.30
C GLY A 32 -11.41 -31.51 -5.79
N TYR A 33 -10.25 -30.85 -5.94
CA TYR A 33 -10.12 -29.55 -6.60
C TYR A 33 -9.78 -29.72 -8.08
N TYR A 34 -10.14 -28.70 -8.87
CA TYR A 34 -9.71 -28.52 -10.23
C TYR A 34 -8.34 -27.86 -10.29
N ASP A 35 -7.53 -28.32 -11.23
CA ASP A 35 -6.16 -27.89 -11.52
C ASP A 35 -6.03 -27.53 -13.01
N ALA A 36 -4.85 -27.03 -13.41
CA ALA A 36 -4.50 -26.90 -14.82
C ALA A 36 -4.68 -28.23 -15.56
N THR A 37 -4.97 -28.16 -16.87
CA THR A 37 -5.23 -29.37 -17.66
C THR A 37 -4.06 -30.36 -17.59
N VAL A 38 -2.85 -29.83 -17.54
CA VAL A 38 -1.59 -30.55 -17.44
C VAL A 38 -0.71 -29.77 -16.46
N SER A 39 -0.01 -30.47 -15.56
CA SER A 39 0.90 -29.86 -14.61
C SER A 39 1.99 -30.84 -14.15
N GLY A 40 3.25 -30.47 -14.28
CA GLY A 40 4.34 -31.34 -13.85
C GLY A 40 5.65 -30.65 -13.56
N HIS A 41 6.53 -31.34 -12.85
CA HIS A 41 7.83 -30.81 -12.46
C HIS A 41 8.79 -30.78 -13.65
N ILE A 42 9.69 -29.82 -13.63
CA ILE A 42 10.79 -29.77 -14.58
C ILE A 42 11.89 -30.71 -14.11
N GLU A 43 12.24 -31.70 -14.94
CA GLU A 43 13.29 -32.67 -14.69
C GLU A 43 14.69 -32.10 -14.97
N ALA A 44 15.73 -32.85 -14.56
CA ALA A 44 17.10 -32.46 -14.83
C ALA A 44 17.41 -32.56 -16.34
N ASN A 45 18.05 -31.51 -16.88
CA ASN A 45 18.47 -31.41 -18.29
C ASN A 45 17.34 -31.28 -19.32
N GLU A 46 16.16 -30.79 -18.93
CA GLU A 46 15.11 -30.37 -19.88
C GLU A 46 14.81 -28.87 -19.77
N SER A 47 14.32 -28.28 -20.86
CA SER A 47 13.77 -26.92 -20.89
C SER A 47 12.31 -26.89 -20.46
N ILE A 48 11.81 -25.73 -20.04
CA ILE A 48 10.37 -25.52 -19.74
C ILE A 48 9.45 -25.97 -20.89
N THR A 49 9.87 -25.79 -22.14
CA THR A 49 9.11 -26.22 -23.32
C THR A 49 9.12 -27.74 -23.47
N GLN A 50 10.25 -28.40 -23.20
CA GLN A 50 10.33 -29.87 -23.24
C GLN A 50 9.49 -30.50 -22.12
N ALA A 51 9.55 -29.97 -20.90
CA ALA A 51 8.72 -30.39 -19.78
C ALA A 51 7.22 -30.28 -20.16
N ALA A 52 6.80 -29.12 -20.69
CA ALA A 52 5.40 -28.90 -21.06
C ALA A 52 4.90 -29.91 -22.12
N LEU A 53 5.72 -30.22 -23.13
CA LEU A 53 5.38 -31.21 -24.16
C LEU A 53 5.37 -32.64 -23.62
N ARG A 54 6.30 -32.99 -22.73
CA ARG A 54 6.39 -34.30 -22.08
C ARG A 54 5.15 -34.55 -21.21
N GLU A 55 4.85 -33.63 -20.28
CA GLU A 55 3.67 -33.74 -19.39
C GLU A 55 2.36 -33.78 -20.20
N THR A 56 2.27 -33.04 -21.32
CA THR A 56 1.09 -33.12 -22.20
C THR A 56 0.91 -34.53 -22.79
N ARG A 57 2.00 -35.19 -23.15
CA ARG A 57 1.96 -36.58 -23.63
C ARG A 57 1.68 -37.56 -22.49
N GLU A 58 2.17 -37.31 -21.29
CA GLU A 58 2.04 -38.23 -20.15
C GLU A 58 0.66 -38.16 -19.49
N GLU A 59 0.15 -36.96 -19.23
CA GLU A 59 -1.12 -36.76 -18.49
C GLU A 59 -2.37 -36.91 -19.38
N ILE A 60 -2.31 -36.39 -20.62
CA ILE A 60 -3.47 -36.34 -21.52
C ILE A 60 -3.26 -37.05 -22.87
N GLY A 61 -2.06 -37.60 -23.06
CA GLY A 61 -1.49 -38.19 -24.26
C GLY A 61 -1.93 -37.59 -25.59
N LEU A 62 -1.82 -36.28 -25.62
CA LEU A 62 -1.92 -35.46 -26.81
C LEU A 62 -0.51 -35.08 -27.27
N GLU A 63 -0.22 -35.26 -28.55
CA GLU A 63 1.01 -34.72 -29.14
C GLU A 63 0.71 -33.37 -29.79
N ILE A 64 1.45 -32.33 -29.38
CA ILE A 64 1.34 -30.98 -29.94
C ILE A 64 2.71 -30.47 -30.41
N PRO A 65 2.77 -29.64 -31.46
CA PRO A 65 4.02 -28.97 -31.83
C PRO A 65 4.39 -27.92 -30.77
N SER A 66 5.68 -27.65 -30.58
CA SER A 66 6.14 -26.60 -29.64
C SER A 66 5.58 -25.22 -29.98
N SER A 67 5.28 -24.94 -31.25
CA SER A 67 4.65 -23.70 -31.71
C SER A 67 3.20 -23.52 -31.22
N ALA A 68 2.56 -24.57 -30.69
CA ALA A 68 1.23 -24.46 -30.09
C ALA A 68 1.27 -23.91 -28.66
N LEU A 69 2.44 -23.93 -28.00
CA LEU A 69 2.62 -23.42 -26.65
C LEU A 69 2.76 -21.90 -26.65
N SER A 70 1.86 -21.21 -25.97
CA SER A 70 1.94 -19.77 -25.72
C SER A 70 2.24 -19.52 -24.25
N PHE A 71 3.47 -19.14 -23.92
CA PHE A 71 3.82 -18.72 -22.56
C PHE A 71 3.11 -17.41 -22.22
N TYR A 72 2.55 -17.28 -21.01
CA TYR A 72 1.83 -16.06 -20.65
C TYR A 72 2.10 -15.52 -19.24
N THR A 73 2.51 -16.34 -18.27
CA THR A 73 2.84 -15.83 -16.93
C THR A 73 3.78 -16.76 -16.17
N THR A 74 4.53 -16.18 -15.25
CA THR A 74 5.24 -16.90 -14.17
C THR A 74 4.59 -16.57 -12.84
N LEU A 75 4.37 -17.59 -12.01
CA LEU A 75 4.04 -17.39 -10.60
C LEU A 75 5.27 -17.76 -9.76
N HIS A 76 5.76 -16.79 -8.99
CA HIS A 76 6.78 -17.01 -7.96
C HIS A 76 6.06 -17.25 -6.64
N MET A 77 6.03 -18.49 -6.18
CA MET A 77 5.27 -18.86 -4.99
C MET A 77 6.16 -19.18 -3.81
N HIS A 78 5.66 -18.86 -2.62
CA HIS A 78 6.19 -19.34 -1.36
C HIS A 78 5.10 -20.15 -0.65
N PHE A 79 5.38 -21.43 -0.39
CA PHE A 79 4.44 -22.34 0.24
C PHE A 79 5.18 -23.44 1.00
N ASP A 80 4.80 -23.69 2.26
CA ASP A 80 5.37 -24.76 3.10
C ASP A 80 6.91 -24.71 3.18
N GLU A 81 7.47 -23.53 3.49
CA GLU A 81 8.92 -23.26 3.60
C GLU A 81 9.72 -23.53 2.32
N HIS A 82 9.03 -23.59 1.17
CA HIS A 82 9.60 -23.83 -0.13
C HIS A 82 9.21 -22.77 -1.15
N ASP A 83 10.16 -22.44 -2.03
CA ASP A 83 9.97 -21.49 -3.11
C ASP A 83 9.74 -22.24 -4.42
N TYR A 84 8.75 -21.80 -5.18
CA TYR A 84 8.36 -22.41 -6.45
C TYR A 84 8.36 -21.38 -7.58
N PHE A 85 8.83 -21.79 -8.75
CA PHE A 85 8.58 -21.10 -10.01
C PHE A 85 7.65 -21.92 -10.89
N TYR A 86 6.42 -21.44 -11.05
CA TYR A 86 5.43 -22.05 -11.93
C TYR A 86 5.37 -21.30 -13.25
N PHE A 87 5.61 -22.02 -14.34
CA PHE A 87 5.60 -21.48 -15.70
C PHE A 87 4.32 -21.90 -16.40
N TYR A 88 3.48 -20.92 -16.76
CA TYR A 88 2.18 -21.20 -17.36
C TYR A 88 2.19 -21.00 -18.87
N PHE A 89 1.70 -22.01 -19.57
CA PHE A 89 1.45 -21.98 -21.00
C PHE A 89 -0.04 -22.10 -21.30
N GLN A 90 -0.44 -21.54 -22.43
CA GLN A 90 -1.75 -21.66 -23.01
C GLN A 90 -1.65 -22.41 -24.34
N VAL A 91 -2.62 -23.30 -24.58
CA VAL A 91 -2.80 -24.00 -25.86
C VAL A 91 -4.20 -23.72 -26.38
N ASP A 92 -4.27 -23.11 -27.58
CA ASP A 92 -5.53 -22.81 -28.24
C ASP A 92 -5.97 -24.03 -29.05
N VAL A 93 -6.96 -24.78 -28.55
CA VAL A 93 -7.37 -26.04 -29.18
C VAL A 93 -7.97 -25.83 -30.57
N GLU A 94 -8.44 -24.61 -30.88
CA GLU A 94 -9.00 -24.27 -32.18
C GLU A 94 -7.90 -24.08 -33.25
N LYS A 95 -6.64 -23.95 -32.83
CA LYS A 95 -5.46 -23.88 -33.71
C LYS A 95 -4.77 -25.23 -33.89
N LEU A 96 -5.21 -26.28 -33.19
CA LEU A 96 -4.66 -27.62 -33.33
C LEU A 96 -5.30 -28.35 -34.53
N PRO A 97 -4.53 -29.17 -35.27
CA PRO A 97 -5.08 -29.96 -36.38
C PRO A 97 -6.04 -31.06 -35.90
N HIS A 98 -5.82 -31.58 -34.69
CA HIS A 98 -6.67 -32.54 -34.00
C HIS A 98 -6.60 -32.28 -32.49
N PHE A 99 -7.72 -32.44 -31.80
CA PHE A 99 -7.77 -32.31 -30.34
C PHE A 99 -8.67 -33.38 -29.75
N GLU A 100 -8.03 -34.43 -29.23
CA GLU A 100 -8.66 -35.52 -28.49
C GLU A 100 -7.69 -35.92 -27.38
N ILE A 101 -8.20 -35.96 -26.15
CA ILE A 101 -7.40 -36.25 -24.97
C ILE A 101 -7.78 -37.60 -24.40
N HIS A 102 -6.81 -38.27 -23.79
CA HIS A 102 -7.05 -39.48 -23.01
C HIS A 102 -6.44 -39.33 -21.63
N ASN A 103 -7.10 -39.84 -20.59
CA ASN A 103 -6.56 -39.78 -19.25
C ASN A 103 -5.35 -40.73 -19.13
N GLY A 104 -4.14 -40.19 -19.17
CA GLY A 104 -2.89 -40.94 -19.00
C GLY A 104 -2.60 -41.31 -17.54
N GLU A 105 -3.27 -40.65 -16.59
CA GLU A 105 -3.14 -40.90 -15.16
C GLU A 105 -4.49 -41.20 -14.47
N PRO A 106 -5.19 -42.29 -14.83
CA PRO A 106 -6.53 -42.59 -14.33
C PRO A 106 -6.60 -42.83 -12.81
N GLY A 107 -5.45 -43.05 -12.16
CA GLY A 107 -5.37 -43.12 -10.69
C GLY A 107 -5.33 -41.76 -9.99
N LYS A 108 -5.00 -40.69 -10.73
CA LYS A 108 -4.78 -39.33 -10.21
C LYS A 108 -5.81 -38.30 -10.69
N ILE A 109 -6.50 -38.59 -11.78
CA ILE A 109 -7.42 -37.66 -12.45
C ILE A 109 -8.82 -38.25 -12.49
N GLU A 110 -9.78 -37.56 -11.85
CA GLU A 110 -11.19 -37.97 -11.76
C GLU A 110 -11.95 -37.63 -13.05
N GLU A 111 -11.76 -36.40 -13.55
CA GLU A 111 -12.42 -35.94 -14.78
C GLU A 111 -11.70 -34.75 -15.43
N PHE A 112 -12.00 -34.51 -16.71
CA PHE A 112 -11.67 -33.27 -17.42
C PHE A 112 -12.96 -32.52 -17.74
N LYS A 113 -12.98 -31.20 -17.50
CA LYS A 113 -14.20 -30.41 -17.69
C LYS A 113 -13.91 -28.98 -18.15
N TRP A 114 -14.73 -28.50 -19.09
CA TRP A 114 -14.67 -27.13 -19.59
C TRP A 114 -15.42 -26.16 -18.68
N PHE A 115 -14.76 -25.07 -18.33
CA PHE A 115 -15.32 -23.96 -17.55
C PHE A 115 -15.24 -22.64 -18.31
N SER A 116 -16.13 -21.70 -17.97
CA SER A 116 -16.02 -20.33 -18.48
C SER A 116 -14.88 -19.62 -17.75
N LEU A 117 -14.03 -18.89 -18.47
CA LEU A 117 -13.01 -18.03 -17.86
C LEU A 117 -13.62 -16.92 -16.98
N SER A 118 -14.89 -16.56 -17.22
CA SER A 118 -15.62 -15.61 -16.38
C SER A 118 -16.34 -16.26 -15.18
N LYS A 119 -16.33 -17.59 -15.09
CA LYS A 119 -17.01 -18.36 -14.03
C LYS A 119 -16.29 -19.69 -13.81
N LEU A 120 -15.17 -19.61 -13.11
CA LEU A 120 -14.37 -20.75 -12.67
C LEU A 120 -15.10 -21.55 -11.57
N PRO A 121 -14.79 -22.84 -11.37
CA PRO A 121 -15.37 -23.62 -10.28
C PRO A 121 -14.90 -23.12 -8.91
N ASP A 122 -15.74 -23.27 -7.88
CA ASP A 122 -15.39 -22.87 -6.52
C ASP A 122 -14.18 -23.65 -5.96
N LYS A 123 -14.06 -24.92 -6.35
CA LYS A 123 -12.94 -25.79 -5.99
C LYS A 123 -11.84 -25.71 -7.05
N ILE A 124 -11.16 -24.59 -7.17
CA ILE A 124 -9.92 -24.44 -7.94
C ILE A 124 -8.83 -23.94 -6.98
N SER A 125 -7.57 -24.31 -7.18
CA SER A 125 -6.49 -23.78 -6.34
C SER A 125 -6.31 -22.27 -6.57
N ASP A 126 -5.99 -21.54 -5.49
CA ASP A 126 -5.86 -20.07 -5.54
C ASP A 126 -4.75 -19.61 -6.48
N PHE A 127 -3.65 -20.35 -6.56
CA PHE A 127 -2.55 -20.03 -7.48
C PHE A 127 -2.94 -20.22 -8.95
N ASN A 128 -3.72 -21.25 -9.30
CA ASN A 128 -4.22 -21.40 -10.67
C ASN A 128 -5.28 -20.37 -11.02
N LYS A 129 -6.09 -19.96 -10.04
CA LYS A 129 -7.01 -18.84 -10.20
C LYS A 129 -6.25 -17.55 -10.50
N ALA A 130 -5.18 -17.25 -9.75
CA ALA A 130 -4.31 -16.11 -10.01
C ALA A 130 -3.62 -16.19 -11.38
N ALA A 131 -3.17 -17.38 -11.80
CA ALA A 131 -2.61 -17.57 -13.13
C ALA A 131 -3.66 -17.33 -14.25
N LEU A 132 -4.91 -17.77 -14.09
CA LEU A 132 -5.97 -17.50 -15.06
C LEU A 132 -6.37 -16.02 -15.10
N GLU A 133 -6.30 -15.31 -13.98
CA GLU A 133 -6.47 -13.86 -13.92
C GLU A 133 -5.32 -13.13 -14.64
N ASN A 134 -4.08 -13.57 -14.44
CA ASN A 134 -2.91 -13.07 -15.17
C ASN A 134 -3.06 -13.26 -16.69
N TYR A 135 -3.60 -14.41 -17.13
CA TYR A 135 -3.92 -14.64 -18.54
C TYR A 135 -4.92 -13.60 -19.07
N GLN A 136 -5.96 -13.28 -18.30
CA GLN A 136 -6.99 -12.32 -18.71
C GLN A 136 -6.50 -10.86 -18.73
N THR A 137 -5.56 -10.53 -17.85
CA THR A 137 -5.04 -9.17 -17.66
C THR A 137 -3.74 -8.89 -18.41
N GLY A 138 -3.07 -9.94 -18.92
CA GLY A 138 -1.77 -9.83 -19.57
C GLY A 138 -0.62 -9.60 -18.58
N ASN A 139 -0.78 -9.99 -17.31
CA ASN A 139 0.25 -9.84 -16.30
C ASN A 139 1.32 -10.96 -16.41
N PRO A 140 2.59 -10.65 -16.74
CA PRO A 140 3.60 -11.67 -17.00
C PRO A 140 4.18 -12.29 -15.71
N LEU A 141 3.94 -11.71 -14.53
CA LEU A 141 4.50 -12.17 -13.26
C LEU A 141 3.55 -11.87 -12.09
N SER A 142 3.33 -12.86 -11.21
CA SER A 142 2.73 -12.65 -9.89
C SER A 142 3.49 -13.36 -8.79
N GLU A 143 3.41 -12.82 -7.59
CA GLU A 143 3.95 -13.42 -6.37
C GLU A 143 2.79 -13.97 -5.53
N PHE A 144 2.92 -15.19 -5.01
CA PHE A 144 1.87 -15.85 -4.23
C PHE A 144 2.42 -16.47 -2.95
N GLY A 145 1.76 -16.26 -1.81
CA GLY A 145 2.18 -16.84 -0.53
C GLY A 145 3.45 -16.25 0.09
N TRP A 146 4.06 -15.26 -0.55
CA TRP A 146 5.14 -14.47 0.05
C TRP A 146 4.58 -13.60 1.19
N PRO A 147 5.31 -13.46 2.31
CA PRO A 147 4.96 -12.47 3.30
C PRO A 147 4.94 -11.10 2.62
N GLN A 148 3.78 -10.42 2.67
CA GLN A 148 3.70 -9.03 2.26
C GLN A 148 4.72 -8.27 3.12
N THR A 149 5.70 -7.64 2.49
CA THR A 149 6.55 -6.71 3.24
C THR A 149 5.63 -5.57 3.64
N PRO A 150 5.40 -5.30 4.94
CA PRO A 150 4.51 -4.22 5.34
C PRO A 150 5.04 -2.92 4.73
N GLU A 151 4.34 -2.40 3.72
CA GLU A 151 4.78 -1.19 3.05
C GLU A 151 4.31 0.01 3.85
N LYS A 152 5.25 0.91 4.15
CA LYS A 152 4.94 2.24 4.70
C LYS A 152 3.94 2.95 3.80
N CYS A 153 3.25 3.95 4.34
CA CYS A 153 2.40 4.80 3.52
C CYS A 153 3.21 5.39 2.35
N SER A 154 2.66 5.36 1.13
CA SER A 154 3.44 5.60 -0.10
C SER A 154 4.15 6.96 -0.13
N TRP A 155 3.59 7.98 0.54
CA TRP A 155 4.20 9.32 0.66
C TRP A 155 5.46 9.35 1.52
N ALA A 156 5.74 8.32 2.33
CA ALA A 156 6.91 8.26 3.19
C ALA A 156 8.22 8.09 2.39
N TYR A 157 8.17 7.40 1.23
CA TYR A 157 9.35 7.02 0.46
C TYR A 157 10.02 8.16 -0.31
N HIS A 158 9.58 9.41 -0.15
CA HIS A 158 10.18 10.56 -0.84
C HIS A 158 11.63 10.85 -0.42
N SER A 159 12.04 10.51 0.80
CA SER A 159 13.43 10.67 1.31
C SER A 159 13.60 9.96 2.66
N GLN A 160 14.84 9.72 3.10
CA GLN A 160 15.11 9.19 4.45
C GLN A 160 14.44 10.04 5.55
N LYS A 161 14.53 11.37 5.45
CA LYS A 161 13.90 12.28 6.42
C LYS A 161 12.37 12.16 6.47
N MET A 162 11.74 11.87 5.33
CA MET A 162 10.28 11.63 5.26
C MET A 162 9.92 10.28 5.89
N MET A 163 10.74 9.24 5.67
CA MET A 163 10.56 7.94 6.32
C MET A 163 10.75 8.04 7.83
N ASP A 164 11.80 8.73 8.29
CA ASP A 164 12.05 8.91 9.73
C ASP A 164 10.89 9.69 10.40
N TYR A 165 10.36 10.71 9.72
CA TYR A 165 9.18 11.45 10.17
C TYR A 165 7.94 10.57 10.22
N HIS A 166 7.69 9.78 9.17
CA HIS A 166 6.58 8.83 9.11
C HIS A 166 6.66 7.80 10.26
N ASP A 167 7.85 7.28 10.52
CA ASP A 167 8.05 6.16 11.45
C ASP A 167 7.99 6.58 12.92
N ASN A 168 8.46 7.79 13.23
CA ASN A 168 8.70 8.20 14.61
C ASN A 168 7.81 9.35 15.09
N GLU A 169 7.11 10.05 14.18
CA GLU A 169 6.38 11.26 14.53
C GLU A 169 4.95 11.31 13.99
N TRP A 170 4.73 10.97 12.72
CA TRP A 170 3.41 11.10 12.11
C TRP A 170 2.44 10.03 12.62
N GLY A 171 1.25 10.45 13.08
CA GLY A 171 0.28 9.58 13.72
C GLY A 171 0.59 9.25 15.19
N VAL A 172 1.74 9.68 15.73
CA VAL A 172 2.12 9.44 17.13
C VAL A 172 1.49 10.50 18.03
N PRO A 173 0.73 10.14 19.09
CA PRO A 173 0.13 11.09 20.02
C PRO A 173 1.13 12.08 20.63
N CYS A 174 0.89 13.36 20.41
CA CYS A 174 1.67 14.46 20.97
C CYS A 174 0.81 15.30 21.93
N HIS A 175 1.30 15.50 23.16
CA HIS A 175 0.59 16.20 24.23
C HIS A 175 1.33 17.44 24.77
N ASP A 176 2.46 17.80 24.16
CA ASP A 176 3.23 18.99 24.56
C ASP A 176 2.75 20.23 23.79
N ASP A 177 2.31 21.27 24.50
CA ASP A 177 1.74 22.50 23.91
C ASP A 177 2.69 23.16 22.90
N GLN A 178 3.99 23.19 23.20
CA GLN A 178 5.00 23.81 22.34
C GLN A 178 5.23 22.98 21.07
N ALA A 179 5.30 21.65 21.19
CA ALA A 179 5.37 20.75 20.05
C ALA A 179 4.10 20.80 19.17
N LEU A 180 2.92 20.91 19.79
CA LEU A 180 1.65 21.13 19.07
C LEU A 180 1.67 22.47 18.32
N PHE A 181 2.18 23.53 18.95
CA PHE A 181 2.33 24.84 18.30
C PHE A 181 3.34 24.82 17.14
N GLU A 182 4.50 24.17 17.34
CA GLU A 182 5.49 23.94 16.28
C GLU A 182 4.82 23.26 15.09
N ARG A 183 4.12 22.14 15.34
CA ARG A 183 3.50 21.34 14.27
C ARG A 183 2.45 22.14 13.50
N LEU A 184 1.53 22.80 14.19
CA LEU A 184 0.50 23.62 13.55
C LEU A 184 1.11 24.76 12.72
N THR A 185 2.20 25.36 13.20
CA THR A 185 2.92 26.40 12.47
C THR A 185 3.60 25.84 11.22
N LEU A 186 4.22 24.66 11.30
CA LEU A 186 4.82 24.00 10.13
C LEU A 186 3.78 23.62 9.08
N GLU A 187 2.60 23.10 9.49
CA GLU A 187 1.47 22.84 8.58
C GLU A 187 0.96 24.13 7.92
N THR A 188 0.90 25.23 8.67
CA THR A 188 0.59 26.56 8.13
C THR A 188 1.62 27.00 7.07
N MET A 189 2.91 26.74 7.32
CA MET A 189 3.99 27.07 6.41
C MET A 189 3.95 26.23 5.14
N GLN A 190 3.45 24.99 5.21
CA GLN A 190 3.34 24.05 4.11
C GLN A 190 2.37 24.50 2.99
N ALA A 191 1.36 25.34 3.27
CA ALA A 191 0.34 25.70 2.27
C ALA A 191 0.95 26.18 0.93
N GLY A 192 0.76 25.40 -0.14
CA GLY A 192 1.34 25.66 -1.47
C GLY A 192 2.74 25.08 -1.74
N LEU A 193 3.25 24.22 -0.85
CA LEU A 193 4.56 23.56 -0.92
C LEU A 193 4.44 22.08 -0.55
N SER A 194 5.48 21.28 -0.81
CA SER A 194 5.56 19.90 -0.32
C SER A 194 5.94 19.84 1.16
N TRP A 195 5.44 18.85 1.90
CA TRP A 195 5.84 18.63 3.30
C TRP A 195 7.35 18.36 3.44
N SER A 196 7.95 17.64 2.48
CA SER A 196 9.42 17.45 2.41
C SER A 196 10.19 18.78 2.41
N THR A 197 9.68 19.82 1.72
CA THR A 197 10.28 21.17 1.77
C THR A 197 10.28 21.74 3.19
N ILE A 198 9.19 21.53 3.93
CA ILE A 198 9.05 22.00 5.31
C ILE A 198 9.93 21.20 6.26
N LEU A 199 9.94 19.86 6.18
CA LEU A 199 10.82 19.03 7.00
C LEU A 199 12.29 19.39 6.80
N ASN A 200 12.72 19.63 5.56
CA ASN A 200 14.10 20.02 5.28
C ASN A 200 14.48 21.37 5.89
N LYS A 201 13.51 22.27 6.09
CA LYS A 201 13.71 23.59 6.73
C LYS A 201 13.39 23.61 8.23
N ARG A 202 12.96 22.48 8.83
CA ARG A 202 12.45 22.44 10.21
C ARG A 202 13.41 22.99 11.25
N GLU A 203 14.70 22.63 11.19
CA GLU A 203 15.70 23.16 12.13
C GLU A 203 15.91 24.67 11.96
N ASN A 204 15.92 25.17 10.73
CA ASN A 204 15.99 26.61 10.46
C ASN A 204 14.76 27.34 11.02
N PHE A 205 13.58 26.71 10.94
CA PHE A 205 12.37 27.25 11.55
C PHE A 205 12.48 27.29 13.08
N ARG A 206 12.96 26.22 13.71
CA ARG A 206 13.19 26.18 15.16
C ARG A 206 14.13 27.29 15.60
N GLU A 207 15.27 27.47 14.92
CA GLU A 207 16.18 28.57 15.21
C GLU A 207 15.52 29.95 15.02
N ALA A 208 14.84 30.16 13.88
CA ALA A 208 14.23 31.44 13.54
C ALA A 208 13.10 31.85 14.51
N PHE A 209 12.30 30.87 14.95
CA PHE A 209 11.13 31.04 15.81
C PHE A 209 11.43 30.78 17.30
N ASP A 210 12.70 30.91 17.73
CA ASP A 210 13.09 30.77 19.15
C ASP A 210 12.61 29.44 19.77
N GLN A 211 12.86 28.34 19.06
CA GLN A 211 12.43 26.97 19.36
C GLN A 211 10.91 26.80 19.46
N PHE A 212 10.15 27.71 18.83
CA PHE A 212 8.70 27.81 18.95
C PHE A 212 8.22 28.04 20.39
N ASP A 213 9.03 28.67 21.25
CA ASP A 213 8.55 29.09 22.57
C ASP A 213 7.34 30.03 22.42
N ILE A 214 6.17 29.56 22.87
CA ILE A 214 4.88 30.21 22.62
C ILE A 214 4.89 31.64 23.19
N GLN A 215 5.46 31.83 24.38
CA GLN A 215 5.49 33.13 25.04
C GLN A 215 6.37 34.14 24.28
N THR A 216 7.50 33.67 23.75
CA THR A 216 8.46 34.48 22.99
C THR A 216 7.86 34.85 21.65
N VAL A 217 7.34 33.88 20.89
CA VAL A 217 6.74 34.12 19.57
C VAL A 217 5.51 35.04 19.66
N ALA A 218 4.70 34.92 20.71
CA ALA A 218 3.57 35.81 20.95
C ALA A 218 3.96 37.28 21.14
N LYS A 219 5.21 37.55 21.56
CA LYS A 219 5.73 38.91 21.81
C LYS A 219 6.47 39.51 20.63
N TYR A 220 6.62 38.79 19.51
CA TYR A 220 7.28 39.31 18.33
C TYR A 220 6.67 40.62 17.83
N ASP A 221 7.55 41.58 17.57
CA ASP A 221 7.23 42.90 17.05
C ASP A 221 7.50 43.00 15.54
N GLU A 222 7.34 44.20 14.99
CA GLU A 222 7.57 44.42 13.56
C GLU A 222 9.05 44.22 13.17
N ALA A 223 9.99 44.54 14.06
CA ALA A 223 11.42 44.35 13.80
C ALA A 223 11.75 42.86 13.63
N LYS A 224 11.23 41.99 14.49
CA LYS A 224 11.38 40.54 14.35
C LYS A 224 10.71 40.03 13.06
N VAL A 225 9.53 40.53 12.70
CA VAL A 225 8.87 40.15 11.42
C VAL A 225 9.75 40.49 10.21
N GLN A 226 10.31 41.70 10.17
CA GLN A 226 11.21 42.11 9.08
C GLN A 226 12.49 41.27 9.04
N SER A 227 13.06 40.93 10.21
CA SER A 227 14.19 40.01 10.31
C SER A 227 13.87 38.62 9.73
N LEU A 228 12.71 38.05 10.06
CA LEU A 228 12.28 36.74 9.56
C LEU A 228 12.07 36.75 8.04
N LEU A 229 11.58 37.86 7.48
CA LEU A 229 11.42 38.02 6.03
C LEU A 229 12.75 38.05 5.27
N GLN A 230 13.88 38.32 5.93
CA GLN A 230 15.21 38.24 5.31
C GLN A 230 15.85 36.85 5.46
N ASN A 231 15.29 35.96 6.28
CA ASN A 231 15.88 34.64 6.52
C ASN A 231 15.54 33.65 5.39
N GLU A 232 16.55 33.28 4.60
CA GLU A 232 16.41 32.33 3.47
C GLU A 232 16.24 30.87 3.91
N GLY A 233 16.57 30.59 5.17
CA GLY A 233 16.39 29.29 5.81
C GLY A 233 14.93 28.88 5.94
N ILE A 234 13.99 29.83 5.96
CA ILE A 234 12.55 29.62 6.17
C ILE A 234 11.70 30.02 4.95
N ILE A 235 10.38 29.90 5.07
CA ILE A 235 9.42 30.38 4.07
C ILE A 235 9.15 31.88 4.33
N ARG A 236 9.71 32.74 3.47
CA ARG A 236 9.61 34.22 3.55
C ARG A 236 8.24 34.74 3.11
N ASN A 237 7.19 34.39 3.85
CA ASN A 237 5.82 34.85 3.61
C ASN A 237 5.29 35.63 4.81
N GLN A 238 5.06 36.93 4.61
CA GLN A 238 4.66 37.84 5.69
C GLN A 238 3.33 37.44 6.34
N LEU A 239 2.35 36.97 5.56
CA LEU A 239 1.05 36.58 6.09
C LEU A 239 1.15 35.33 6.98
N LYS A 240 1.95 34.34 6.57
CA LYS A 240 2.20 33.12 7.36
C LYS A 240 3.00 33.39 8.64
N ILE A 241 4.02 34.25 8.57
CA ILE A 241 4.79 34.68 9.76
C ILE A 241 3.87 35.38 10.77
N ARG A 242 3.05 36.33 10.31
CA ARG A 242 2.08 37.01 11.17
C ARG A 242 1.02 36.07 11.72
N ALA A 243 0.63 35.05 10.96
CA ALA A 243 -0.27 34.00 11.43
C ALA A 243 0.33 33.21 12.60
N ALA A 244 1.61 32.81 12.52
CA ALA A 244 2.30 32.13 13.62
C ALA A 244 2.27 32.96 14.92
N ILE A 245 2.54 34.27 14.83
CA ILE A 245 2.48 35.19 15.98
C ILE A 245 1.06 35.31 16.55
N ALA A 246 0.05 35.44 15.67
CA ALA A 246 -1.34 35.50 16.09
C ALA A 246 -1.80 34.18 16.75
N ASN A 247 -1.35 33.05 16.22
CA ASN A 247 -1.64 31.72 16.76
C ASN A 247 -0.99 31.51 18.13
N ALA A 248 0.26 31.96 18.34
CA ALA A 248 0.91 31.92 19.64
C ALA A 248 0.12 32.72 20.71
N LYS A 249 -0.37 33.92 20.35
CA LYS A 249 -1.23 34.73 21.23
C LYS A 249 -2.55 34.03 21.56
N ALA A 250 -3.17 33.40 20.56
CA ALA A 250 -4.40 32.64 20.73
C ALA A 250 -4.19 31.40 21.64
N ILE A 251 -3.04 30.75 21.53
CA ILE A 251 -2.67 29.63 22.42
C ILE A 251 -2.55 30.10 23.87
N LEU A 252 -1.89 31.23 24.15
CA LEU A 252 -1.81 31.76 25.51
C LEU A 252 -3.21 32.02 26.10
N ALA A 253 -4.13 32.58 25.30
CA ALA A 253 -5.52 32.78 25.72
C ALA A 253 -6.27 31.45 25.95
N ILE A 254 -5.97 30.42 25.14
CA ILE A 254 -6.50 29.07 25.35
C ILE A 254 -5.97 28.48 26.66
N GLN A 255 -4.68 28.61 26.95
CA GLN A 255 -4.07 28.10 28.19
C GLN A 255 -4.75 28.72 29.42
N GLU A 256 -5.06 30.01 29.40
CA GLU A 256 -5.82 30.67 30.47
C GLU A 256 -7.25 30.13 30.63
N LYS A 257 -7.93 29.82 29.52
CA LYS A 257 -9.36 29.47 29.50
C LYS A 257 -9.63 27.97 29.67
N TYR A 258 -8.75 27.13 29.14
CA TYR A 258 -8.92 25.68 29.01
C TYR A 258 -7.81 24.88 29.72
N GLY A 259 -6.82 25.56 30.31
CA GLY A 259 -5.70 24.96 31.02
C GLY A 259 -4.48 24.72 30.13
N SER A 260 -4.65 24.10 28.97
CA SER A 260 -3.58 23.87 27.99
C SER A 260 -4.10 23.86 26.55
N PHE A 261 -3.19 24.04 25.59
CA PHE A 261 -3.52 23.88 24.17
C PHE A 261 -3.80 22.41 23.82
N ASP A 262 -3.07 21.49 24.44
CA ASP A 262 -3.30 20.06 24.41
C ASP A 262 -4.75 19.70 24.80
N ALA A 263 -5.20 20.12 25.98
CA ALA A 263 -6.55 19.83 26.45
C ALA A 263 -7.62 20.39 25.51
N PHE A 264 -7.37 21.58 24.92
CA PHE A 264 -8.24 22.12 23.90
C PHE A 264 -8.27 21.26 22.63
N CYS A 265 -7.12 20.90 22.07
CA CYS A 265 -7.02 20.09 20.84
C CYS A 265 -7.64 18.70 21.03
N TRP A 266 -7.22 17.98 22.06
CA TRP A 266 -7.60 16.60 22.29
C TRP A 266 -9.06 16.43 22.74
N SER A 267 -9.71 17.49 23.23
CA SER A 267 -11.17 17.49 23.47
C SER A 267 -12.00 17.24 22.20
N PHE A 268 -11.46 17.49 21.00
CA PHE A 268 -12.16 17.24 19.74
C PHE A 268 -12.20 15.76 19.35
N VAL A 269 -11.37 14.93 19.98
CA VAL A 269 -11.29 13.48 19.75
C VAL A 269 -11.56 12.69 21.02
N ASP A 270 -12.31 13.28 21.97
CA ASP A 270 -12.62 12.68 23.27
C ASP A 270 -11.37 12.17 24.03
N ASN A 271 -10.25 12.87 23.85
CA ASN A 271 -8.93 12.56 24.39
C ASN A 271 -8.39 11.17 23.98
N LYS A 272 -8.81 10.64 22.83
CA LYS A 272 -8.33 9.37 22.29
C LYS A 272 -8.06 9.49 20.79
N PRO A 273 -6.96 8.91 20.27
CA PRO A 273 -6.73 8.87 18.84
C PRO A 273 -7.89 8.20 18.11
N ILE A 274 -8.33 8.80 17.00
CA ILE A 274 -9.23 8.15 16.05
C ILE A 274 -8.38 7.28 15.13
N ILE A 275 -8.57 5.97 15.17
CA ILE A 275 -7.85 5.03 14.30
C ILE A 275 -8.77 4.70 13.12
N ASN A 276 -8.37 5.11 11.91
CA ASN A 276 -9.10 4.79 10.69
C ASN A 276 -8.55 3.51 10.04
N GLU A 277 -9.35 2.81 9.24
CA GLU A 277 -8.98 1.51 8.63
C GLU A 277 -8.82 1.62 7.10
N TYR A 278 -8.09 2.65 6.64
CA TYR A 278 -7.85 2.85 5.22
C TYR A 278 -6.91 1.78 4.66
N THR A 279 -7.28 1.19 3.52
CA THR A 279 -6.46 0.18 2.85
C THR A 279 -5.59 0.78 1.75
N THR A 280 -5.99 1.94 1.21
CA THR A 280 -5.25 2.67 0.18
C THR A 280 -5.18 4.17 0.49
N MET A 281 -4.11 4.85 0.03
CA MET A 281 -3.98 6.31 0.22
C MET A 281 -5.09 7.10 -0.47
N ALA A 282 -5.77 6.54 -1.47
CA ALA A 282 -6.87 7.18 -2.17
C ALA A 282 -8.14 7.30 -1.30
N GLU A 283 -8.26 6.49 -0.25
CA GLU A 283 -9.36 6.55 0.72
C GLU A 283 -9.15 7.64 1.78
N VAL A 284 -7.90 8.04 2.03
CA VAL A 284 -7.56 9.06 3.03
C VAL A 284 -8.07 10.43 2.54
N PRO A 285 -9.02 11.06 3.25
CA PRO A 285 -9.62 12.30 2.78
C PRO A 285 -8.66 13.49 2.98
N ALA A 286 -8.83 14.55 2.18
CA ALA A 286 -8.07 15.79 2.36
C ALA A 286 -8.47 16.55 3.65
N PHE A 287 -9.69 16.37 4.13
CA PHE A 287 -10.19 16.83 5.43
C PHE A 287 -11.48 16.09 5.80
N THR A 288 -11.86 16.16 7.08
CA THR A 288 -13.11 15.56 7.61
C THR A 288 -14.07 16.63 8.15
N PRO A 289 -15.36 16.33 8.31
CA PRO A 289 -16.29 17.23 9.03
C PRO A 289 -15.82 17.58 10.45
N LEU A 290 -15.11 16.66 11.11
CA LEU A 290 -14.49 16.92 12.40
C LEU A 290 -13.39 17.98 12.31
N ALA A 291 -12.51 17.89 11.30
CA ALA A 291 -11.50 18.91 11.04
C ALA A 291 -12.12 20.27 10.75
N GLU A 292 -13.24 20.35 10.04
CA GLU A 292 -13.99 21.60 9.84
C GLU A 292 -14.52 22.19 11.15
N LYS A 293 -15.09 21.34 12.02
CA LYS A 293 -15.55 21.75 13.36
C LYS A 293 -14.38 22.28 14.19
N PHE A 294 -13.26 21.56 14.21
CA PHE A 294 -12.06 21.96 14.94
C PHE A 294 -11.48 23.27 14.41
N ARG A 295 -11.39 23.40 13.09
CA ARG A 295 -11.00 24.62 12.38
C ARG A 295 -11.86 25.82 12.77
N ASN A 296 -13.18 25.66 12.83
CA ASN A 296 -14.09 26.74 13.23
C ASN A 296 -13.89 27.16 14.70
N ALA A 297 -13.55 26.22 15.58
CA ALA A 297 -13.20 26.54 16.96
C ALA A 297 -11.87 27.31 17.06
N LEU A 298 -10.84 26.88 16.33
CA LEU A 298 -9.56 27.61 16.24
C LEU A 298 -9.79 29.05 15.73
N LEU A 299 -10.60 29.24 14.70
CA LEU A 299 -10.94 30.58 14.20
C LEU A 299 -11.63 31.45 15.27
N LYS A 300 -12.50 30.86 16.09
CA LYS A 300 -13.20 31.56 17.18
C LYS A 300 -12.23 32.02 18.28
N GLU A 301 -11.19 31.25 18.57
CA GLU A 301 -10.13 31.63 19.51
C GLU A 301 -9.06 32.55 18.88
N GLY A 302 -9.21 32.91 17.59
CA GLY A 302 -8.42 33.95 16.93
C GLY A 302 -7.31 33.45 16.01
N PHE A 303 -7.19 32.14 15.80
CA PHE A 303 -6.18 31.56 14.91
C PHE A 303 -6.31 32.04 13.47
N LYS A 304 -5.20 32.06 12.74
CA LYS A 304 -5.05 32.47 11.35
C LYS A 304 -4.40 31.35 10.54
N PHE A 305 -4.71 31.30 9.24
CA PHE A 305 -4.21 30.29 8.30
C PHE A 305 -4.51 28.82 8.67
N VAL A 306 -5.57 28.61 9.45
CA VAL A 306 -6.07 27.28 9.81
C VAL A 306 -7.18 26.87 8.83
N GLY A 307 -6.84 26.54 7.59
CA GLY A 307 -7.79 25.95 6.64
C GLY A 307 -8.17 24.51 7.04
N PRO A 308 -9.32 23.97 6.60
CA PRO A 308 -9.75 22.63 7.00
C PRO A 308 -8.74 21.53 6.64
N THR A 309 -8.09 21.63 5.47
CA THR A 309 -6.99 20.72 5.08
C THR A 309 -5.78 20.84 6.00
N ILE A 310 -5.36 22.06 6.35
CA ILE A 310 -4.23 22.30 7.27
C ILE A 310 -4.54 21.72 8.65
N VAL A 311 -5.77 21.91 9.13
CA VAL A 311 -6.22 21.38 10.43
C VAL A 311 -6.28 19.86 10.41
N TYR A 312 -6.72 19.24 9.31
CA TYR A 312 -6.71 17.78 9.23
C TYR A 312 -5.29 17.21 9.15
N SER A 313 -4.40 17.80 8.34
CA SER A 313 -2.98 17.43 8.33
C SER A 313 -2.36 17.57 9.72
N PHE A 314 -2.67 18.66 10.43
CA PHE A 314 -2.26 18.84 11.82
C PHE A 314 -2.75 17.70 12.71
N MET A 315 -4.04 17.36 12.66
CA MET A 315 -4.61 16.25 13.44
C MET A 315 -3.90 14.91 13.18
N GLN A 316 -3.59 14.61 11.92
CA GLN A 316 -2.82 13.42 11.55
C GLN A 316 -1.38 13.49 12.11
N SER A 317 -0.72 14.63 11.94
CA SER A 317 0.69 14.82 12.30
C SER A 317 0.98 14.77 13.81
N VAL A 318 -0.03 14.97 14.66
CA VAL A 318 0.10 14.93 16.13
C VAL A 318 -0.60 13.73 16.76
N GLY A 319 -1.09 12.80 15.93
CA GLY A 319 -1.72 11.56 16.39
C GLY A 319 -3.12 11.72 17.00
N MET A 320 -3.81 12.84 16.76
CA MET A 320 -5.25 12.93 17.05
C MET A 320 -6.04 11.98 16.15
N VAL A 321 -5.54 11.76 14.93
CA VAL A 321 -6.04 10.76 13.99
C VAL A 321 -4.86 9.93 13.51
N ASN A 322 -5.02 8.60 13.51
CA ASN A 322 -4.07 7.67 12.92
C ASN A 322 -4.60 7.19 11.57
N ASP A 323 -4.02 7.73 10.51
CA ASP A 323 -4.35 7.44 9.10
C ASP A 323 -3.30 6.56 8.42
N HIS A 324 -2.43 5.89 9.19
CA HIS A 324 -1.57 4.85 8.60
C HIS A 324 -2.43 3.78 7.93
N LEU A 325 -2.03 3.34 6.74
CA LEU A 325 -2.74 2.27 6.03
C LEU A 325 -2.74 0.99 6.86
N THR A 326 -3.74 0.13 6.66
CA THR A 326 -3.84 -1.19 7.35
C THR A 326 -2.61 -2.08 7.16
N THR A 327 -1.88 -1.88 6.06
CA THR A 327 -0.63 -2.61 5.74
C THR A 327 0.63 -1.93 6.27
N CYS A 328 0.53 -0.70 6.79
CA CYS A 328 1.68 0.06 7.27
C CYS A 328 2.19 -0.50 8.60
N PRO A 329 3.51 -0.74 8.76
CA PRO A 329 4.08 -1.23 10.02
C PRO A 329 4.00 -0.23 11.19
N CYS A 330 3.67 1.03 10.91
CA CYS A 330 3.57 2.11 11.90
C CYS A 330 2.14 2.36 12.39
N LYS A 331 1.17 1.55 11.94
CA LYS A 331 -0.23 1.68 12.34
C LYS A 331 -0.45 1.39 13.81
#